data_AF-A0AAE0VVL3-F1
#
_entry.id   AF-A0AAE0VVL3-F1
#
_cell.length_a   1.000
_cell.length_b   1.000
_cell.length_c   1.000
_cell.angle_alpha   90.00
_cell.angle_beta   90.00
_cell.angle_gamma   90.00
#
_symmetry.space_group_name_H-M   'P 1'
#
loop_
_entity.id
_entity.type
_entity.pdbx_description
1 polymer ?
#
loop_
_entity_poly.entity_id
_entity_poly.type
_entity_poly.pdbx_seq_one_letter_code
_entity_poly.pdbx_strand_id
1 'polypeptide(L)'
;MTCDGKQPLRSKTISLSNAGYGKTVEKICNLVYIESVNSRKRCSKLVCFVGLFFWNASHQRNHVLGQKYKTNLMLNKHVFVGAVVLETSKWLMYKFFIKKIWANLKFLFMDVDSL
;
A
#
# COMPACT_ATOMS: atom_id res chain seq x y z
N MET A 1 -8.28 30.65 26.17
CA MET A 1 -8.71 30.05 24.88
C MET A 1 -7.60 30.27 23.86
N THR A 2 -6.67 29.32 23.67
CA THR A 2 -5.74 29.33 22.52
C THR A 2 -5.01 27.98 22.43
N CYS A 3 -5.65 26.92 21.93
CA CYS A 3 -4.96 25.64 21.68
C CYS A 3 -5.51 24.77 20.52
N ASP A 4 -6.34 25.26 19.59
CA ASP A 4 -6.95 24.36 18.58
C ASP A 4 -6.56 24.58 17.11
N GLY A 5 -5.50 25.37 16.83
CA GLY A 5 -5.08 25.65 15.44
C GLY A 5 -4.02 24.69 14.84
N LYS A 6 -3.28 23.93 15.66
CA LYS A 6 -2.08 23.18 15.19
C LYS A 6 -2.28 21.67 14.98
N GLN A 7 -3.38 21.11 15.48
CA GLN A 7 -3.67 19.67 15.36
C GLN A 7 -3.84 19.16 13.91
N PRO A 8 -4.48 19.88 12.97
CA PRO A 8 -4.74 19.31 11.65
C PRO A 8 -3.48 19.22 10.78
N LEU A 9 -2.49 20.09 10.99
CA LEU A 9 -1.23 20.08 10.24
C LEU A 9 -0.32 18.91 10.67
N ARG A 10 -0.20 18.67 11.98
CA ARG A 10 0.63 17.58 12.53
C ARG A 10 0.12 16.21 12.09
N SER A 11 -1.20 16.01 12.14
CA SER A 11 -1.84 14.77 11.67
C SER A 11 -1.60 14.51 10.18
N LYS A 12 -1.69 15.55 9.34
CA LYS A 12 -1.42 15.44 7.89
C LYS A 12 0.04 15.07 7.60
N THR A 13 1.00 15.63 8.34
CA THR A 13 2.42 15.31 8.14
C THR A 13 2.73 13.86 8.52
N ILE A 14 2.17 13.37 9.64
CA ILE A 14 2.34 11.96 10.07
C ILE A 14 1.73 11.01 9.03
N SER A 15 0.53 11.33 8.55
CA SER A 15 -0.14 10.56 7.50
C SER A 15 0.67 10.54 6.20
N LEU A 16 1.28 11.67 5.82
CA LEU A 16 2.12 11.76 4.63
C LEU A 16 3.38 10.90 4.74
N SER A 17 4.05 10.89 5.89
CA SER A 17 5.23 10.04 6.14
C SER A 17 4.88 8.55 6.06
N ASN A 18 3.78 8.15 6.70
CA ASN A 18 3.33 6.75 6.69
C ASN A 18 2.88 6.30 5.30
N ALA A 19 2.16 7.17 4.56
CA ALA A 19 1.77 6.92 3.19
C ALA A 19 2.99 6.82 2.26
N GLY A 20 3.98 7.68 2.44
CA GLY A 20 5.25 7.63 1.70
C GLY A 20 5.98 6.32 1.92
N TYR A 21 6.11 5.88 3.18
CA TYR A 21 6.67 4.57 3.51
C TYR A 21 5.88 3.42 2.89
N GLY A 22 4.55 3.39 3.04
CA GLY A 22 3.69 2.35 2.46
C GLY A 22 3.86 2.25 0.94
N LYS A 23 4.05 3.40 0.25
CA LYS A 23 4.35 3.43 -1.17
C LYS A 23 5.72 2.87 -1.51
N THR A 24 6.73 2.89 -0.64
CA THR A 24 8.01 2.21 -0.91
C THR A 24 7.93 0.68 -0.83
N VAL A 25 7.02 0.14 -0.02
CA VAL A 25 6.91 -1.32 0.26
C VAL A 25 5.78 -2.00 -0.52
N GLU A 26 4.84 -1.24 -1.11
CA GLU A 26 3.70 -1.78 -1.87
C GLU A 26 4.15 -2.67 -3.05
N LYS A 27 3.62 -3.91 -3.08
CA LYS A 27 3.91 -4.95 -4.09
C LYS A 27 3.37 -4.55 -5.46
N ILE A 28 4.27 -4.46 -6.44
CA ILE A 28 3.94 -4.05 -7.82
C ILE A 28 3.23 -5.19 -8.59
N CYS A 29 3.48 -6.45 -8.23
CA CYS A 29 2.98 -7.62 -8.95
C CYS A 29 1.48 -7.90 -8.77
N ASN A 30 0.83 -7.35 -7.73
CA ASN A 30 -0.58 -7.62 -7.42
C ASN A 30 -1.54 -6.55 -7.97
N LEU A 31 -1.07 -5.69 -8.87
CA LEU A 31 -1.91 -4.64 -9.45
C LEU A 31 -2.82 -5.21 -10.53
N VAL A 32 -4.10 -5.29 -10.20
CA VAL A 32 -5.18 -5.60 -11.12
C VAL A 32 -5.75 -4.30 -11.67
N TYR A 33 -5.82 -4.18 -12.99
CA TYR A 33 -6.50 -3.04 -13.62
C TYR A 33 -7.87 -3.48 -14.13
N ILE A 34 -8.92 -2.79 -13.68
CA ILE A 34 -10.29 -3.02 -14.13
C ILE A 34 -10.68 -1.86 -15.04
N GLU A 35 -11.03 -2.17 -16.29
CA GLU A 35 -11.48 -1.20 -17.28
C GLU A 35 -12.95 -1.46 -17.62
N SER A 36 -13.78 -0.41 -17.59
CA SER A 36 -15.14 -0.46 -18.14
C SER A 36 -15.13 0.00 -19.59
N VAL A 37 -15.67 -0.83 -20.48
CA VAL A 37 -15.59 -0.64 -21.93
C VAL A 37 -16.99 -0.58 -22.51
N ASN A 38 -17.29 0.49 -23.23
CA ASN A 38 -18.59 0.71 -23.89
C ASN A 38 -18.49 0.66 -25.43
N SER A 39 -17.28 0.56 -25.99
CA SER A 39 -17.07 0.59 -27.45
C SER A 39 -16.60 -0.76 -27.99
N ARG A 40 -17.24 -1.23 -29.06
CA ARG A 40 -16.90 -2.49 -29.75
C ARG A 40 -15.45 -2.54 -30.25
N LYS A 41 -14.92 -1.41 -30.75
CA LYS A 41 -13.51 -1.29 -31.20
C LYS A 41 -12.52 -1.48 -30.05
N ARG A 42 -12.83 -0.94 -28.88
CA ARG A 42 -12.00 -1.05 -27.67
C ARG A 42 -12.09 -2.46 -27.07
N CYS A 43 -13.28 -3.06 -27.10
CA CYS A 43 -13.52 -4.43 -26.67
C CYS A 43 -12.72 -5.42 -27.51
N SER A 44 -12.75 -5.33 -28.84
CA SER A 44 -11.97 -6.20 -29.72
C SER A 44 -10.45 -6.15 -29.45
N LYS A 45 -9.90 -4.95 -29.17
CA LYS A 45 -8.50 -4.80 -28.78
C LYS A 45 -8.17 -5.45 -27.44
N LEU A 46 -9.11 -5.46 -26.51
CA LEU A 46 -8.93 -6.08 -25.19
C LEU A 46 -9.07 -7.60 -25.25
N VAL A 47 -9.94 -8.15 -26.10
CA VAL A 47 -10.07 -9.61 -26.30
C VAL A 47 -8.77 -10.22 -26.83
N CYS A 48 -8.03 -9.48 -27.66
CA CYS A 48 -6.74 -9.94 -28.18
C CYS A 48 -5.58 -9.85 -27.17
N PHE A 49 -5.79 -9.34 -25.96
CA PHE A 49 -4.73 -9.18 -24.96
C PHE A 49 -4.53 -10.46 -24.13
N VAL A 50 -3.29 -10.97 -24.08
CA VAL A 50 -2.92 -12.15 -23.29
C VAL A 50 -2.94 -11.81 -21.79
N GLY A 51 -3.69 -12.57 -20.99
CA GLY A 51 -3.85 -12.33 -19.54
C GLY A 51 -5.06 -11.47 -19.16
N LEU A 52 -6.07 -11.40 -20.03
CA LEU A 52 -7.33 -10.70 -19.77
C LEU A 52 -8.39 -11.68 -19.25
N PHE A 53 -9.01 -11.35 -18.11
CA PHE A 53 -10.20 -12.02 -17.60
C PHE A 53 -11.41 -11.09 -17.81
N PHE A 54 -12.41 -11.57 -18.55
CA PHE A 54 -13.65 -10.83 -18.71
C PHE A 54 -14.64 -11.21 -17.61
N TRP A 55 -15.21 -10.21 -16.96
CA TRP A 55 -16.45 -10.39 -16.23
C TRP A 55 -17.57 -9.67 -16.98
N ASN A 56 -18.58 -10.43 -17.39
CA ASN A 56 -19.81 -9.87 -17.93
C ASN A 56 -20.61 -9.26 -16.76
N ALA A 57 -20.18 -8.11 -16.27
CA ALA A 57 -20.93 -7.37 -15.29
C ALA A 57 -22.07 -6.63 -15.99
N SER A 58 -23.23 -7.27 -15.92
CA SER A 58 -24.56 -6.71 -16.11
C SER A 58 -25.13 -6.76 -17.52
N HIS A 59 -26.11 -7.66 -17.64
CA HIS A 59 -27.00 -7.91 -18.77
C HIS A 59 -27.91 -6.73 -19.15
N GLN A 60 -27.72 -5.51 -18.60
CA GLN A 60 -28.71 -4.42 -18.66
C GLN A 60 -28.26 -3.11 -19.32
N ARG A 61 -26.98 -2.85 -19.53
CA ARG A 61 -26.48 -1.65 -20.24
C ARG A 61 -25.18 -2.06 -20.92
N ASN A 62 -24.98 -1.71 -22.20
CA ASN A 62 -23.93 -2.17 -23.15
C ASN A 62 -22.45 -1.99 -22.72
N HIS A 63 -22.11 -2.25 -21.46
CA HIS A 63 -20.80 -2.11 -20.85
C HIS A 63 -20.26 -3.51 -20.55
N VAL A 64 -18.98 -3.70 -20.85
CA VAL A 64 -18.23 -4.91 -20.52
C VAL A 64 -17.12 -4.50 -19.56
N LEU A 65 -16.97 -5.23 -18.45
CA LEU A 65 -15.82 -5.06 -17.55
C LEU A 65 -14.71 -6.03 -17.96
N GLY A 66 -13.56 -5.47 -18.31
CA GLY A 66 -12.34 -6.22 -18.57
C GLY A 66 -11.37 -6.09 -17.40
N GLN A 67 -10.98 -7.20 -16.81
CA GLN A 67 -9.90 -7.26 -15.84
C GLN A 67 -8.61 -7.65 -16.55
N LYS A 68 -7.56 -6.84 -16.44
CA LYS A 68 -6.24 -7.16 -17.01
C LYS A 68 -5.18 -7.18 -15.92
N TYR A 69 -4.32 -8.19 -15.99
CA TYR A 69 -3.07 -8.18 -15.23
C TYR A 69 -2.09 -7.21 -15.89
N LYS A 70 -1.34 -6.46 -15.09
CA LYS A 70 -0.32 -5.55 -15.59
C LYS A 70 0.86 -6.38 -16.10
N THR A 71 1.08 -6.39 -17.42
CA THR A 71 2.19 -7.13 -18.05
C THR A 71 3.53 -6.38 -18.00
N ASN A 72 3.48 -5.04 -17.99
CA ASN A 72 4.67 -4.20 -17.88
C ASN A 72 4.90 -3.78 -16.42
N LEU A 73 5.78 -4.51 -15.73
CA LEU A 73 6.24 -4.16 -14.39
C LEU A 73 7.40 -3.17 -14.51
N MET A 74 7.20 -1.94 -14.03
CA MET A 74 8.30 -0.98 -13.86
C MET A 74 8.86 -1.15 -12.45
N LEU A 75 10.14 -1.51 -12.33
CA LEU A 75 10.87 -1.57 -11.07
C LEU A 75 11.46 -0.19 -10.69
N ASN A 76 10.63 0.84 -10.73
CA ASN A 76 11.03 2.23 -10.44
C ASN A 76 10.85 2.61 -8.96
N LYS A 77 10.69 1.62 -8.09
CA LYS A 77 10.36 1.84 -6.68
C LYS A 77 11.59 1.57 -5.82
N HIS A 78 11.90 2.48 -4.89
CA HIS A 78 13.00 2.35 -3.93
C HIS A 78 12.67 1.36 -2.80
N VAL A 79 12.48 0.08 -3.14
CA VAL A 79 12.09 -0.98 -2.19
C VAL A 79 13.10 -1.13 -1.06
N PHE A 80 14.40 -0.98 -1.37
CA PHE A 80 15.48 -1.04 -0.39
C PHE A 80 15.37 0.04 0.69
N VAL A 81 14.89 1.24 0.34
CA VAL A 81 14.71 2.32 1.32
C VAL A 81 13.63 1.93 2.34
N GLY A 82 12.52 1.37 1.87
CA GLY A 82 11.48 0.82 2.75
C GLY A 82 12.02 -0.30 3.66
N ALA A 83 12.85 -1.19 3.12
CA ALA A 83 13.45 -2.26 3.91
C ALA A 83 14.38 -1.73 5.02
N VAL A 84 15.21 -0.72 4.72
CA VAL A 84 16.10 -0.09 5.70
C VAL A 84 15.32 0.62 6.80
N VAL A 85 14.25 1.34 6.45
CA VAL A 85 13.38 2.00 7.44
C VAL A 85 12.77 0.96 8.38
N LEU A 86 12.24 -0.14 7.84
CA LEU A 86 11.65 -1.22 8.64
C LEU A 86 12.66 -1.85 9.61
N GLU A 87 13.86 -2.19 9.12
CA GLU A 87 14.89 -2.80 9.97
C GLU A 87 15.42 -1.84 11.04
N THR A 88 15.54 -0.55 10.71
CA THR A 88 15.94 0.45 11.70
C THR A 88 14.90 0.61 12.80
N SER A 89 13.59 0.58 12.45
CA SER A 89 12.50 0.63 13.43
C SER A 89 12.51 -0.59 14.36
N LYS A 90 12.70 -1.80 13.81
CA LYS A 90 12.83 -3.03 14.63
C LYS A 90 14.05 -2.98 15.54
N TRP A 91 15.19 -2.52 15.03
CA TRP A 91 16.42 -2.41 15.82
C TRP A 91 16.21 -1.49 17.03
N LEU A 92 15.53 -0.35 16.82
CA LEU A 92 15.18 0.56 17.90
C LEU A 92 14.26 -0.12 18.93
N MET A 93 13.22 -0.80 18.47
CA MET A 93 12.29 -1.56 19.33
C MET A 93 13.04 -2.60 20.19
N TYR A 94 13.90 -3.41 19.58
CA TYR A 94 14.69 -4.41 20.31
C TYR A 94 15.67 -3.78 21.30
N LYS A 95 16.30 -2.65 20.94
CA LYS A 95 17.18 -1.92 21.86
C LYS A 95 16.43 -1.46 23.11
N PHE A 96 15.20 -0.98 22.97
CA PHE A 96 14.34 -0.63 24.10
C PHE A 96 13.91 -1.85 24.91
N PHE A 97 13.55 -2.94 24.24
CA PHE A 97 13.17 -4.20 24.88
C PHE A 97 14.30 -4.76 25.76
N ILE A 98 15.51 -4.85 25.20
CA ILE A 98 16.70 -5.31 25.94
C ILE A 98 16.91 -4.39 27.15
N LYS A 99 16.88 -3.07 26.98
CA LYS A 99 17.04 -2.14 28.12
C LYS A 99 15.99 -2.36 29.23
N LYS A 100 14.76 -2.73 28.88
CA LYS A 100 13.66 -2.97 29.82
C LYS A 100 13.79 -4.32 30.55
N ILE A 101 14.27 -5.37 29.87
CA ILE A 101 14.59 -6.66 30.50
C ILE A 101 15.66 -6.46 31.58
N TRP A 102 16.71 -5.70 31.28
CA TRP A 102 17.79 -5.44 32.24
C TRP A 102 17.33 -4.60 33.44
N ALA A 103 16.15 -3.97 33.36
CA ALA A 103 15.51 -3.24 34.45
C ALA A 103 14.42 -4.07 35.18
N ASN A 104 14.33 -5.40 34.96
CA ASN A 104 13.35 -6.31 35.57
C ASN A 104 11.87 -5.91 35.38
N LEU A 105 11.54 -5.23 34.29
CA LEU A 105 10.16 -4.87 33.96
C LEU A 105 9.46 -6.02 33.22
N LYS A 106 8.29 -6.45 33.70
CA LYS A 106 7.45 -7.44 33.01
C LYS A 106 6.83 -6.84 31.76
N PHE A 107 7.11 -7.46 30.62
CA PHE A 107 6.61 -7.06 29.31
C PHE A 107 5.27 -7.74 29.03
N LEU A 108 4.21 -6.97 28.72
CA LEU A 108 2.87 -7.52 28.43
C LEU A 108 2.66 -7.72 26.92
N PHE A 109 3.01 -6.73 26.10
CA PHE A 109 2.88 -6.76 24.65
C PHE A 109 3.72 -5.65 24.01
N MET A 110 4.22 -5.87 22.79
CA MET A 110 4.98 -4.88 22.03
C MET A 110 4.41 -4.78 20.62
N ASP A 111 4.02 -3.57 20.21
CA ASP A 111 3.68 -3.20 18.84
C ASP A 111 4.69 -2.17 18.30
N VAL A 112 4.64 -1.90 16.99
CA VAL A 112 5.59 -1.04 16.27
C VAL A 112 5.80 0.33 16.95
N ASP A 113 4.74 0.90 17.52
CA ASP A 113 4.76 2.22 18.17
C ASP A 113 4.31 2.20 19.65
N SER A 114 3.98 1.03 20.21
CA SER A 114 3.51 0.90 21.60
C SER A 114 4.21 -0.24 22.34
N LEU A 115 4.60 0.04 23.58
CA LEU A 115 5.51 -0.77 24.40
C LEU A 115 4.86 -1.02 25.77
#